data_AF-A0A850ME52-F1
#
_entry.id   AF-A0A850ME52-F1
#
_cell.length_a   1.000
_cell.length_b   1.000
_cell.length_c   1.000
_cell.angle_alpha   90.00
_cell.angle_beta   90.00
_cell.angle_gamma   90.00
#
_symmetry.space_group_name_H-M   'P 1'
#
loop_
_entity.id
_entity.type
_entity.pdbx_description
1 polymer ?
#
loop_
_entity_poly.entity_id
_entity_poly.type
_entity_poly.pdbx_seq_one_letter_code
_entity_poly.pdbx_strand_id
1 'polypeptide(L)'
;MTHSLHRKGTKEDLKSDYVILAMRAAGIHDTTPEVKERARQKLLRIGEIMGQHKPTNIMMDRLQRFSPAITASFDNIKPVKQVLQVLKQEVLGISIVVSGLISEIQKAVKDVGLQMHTVHLSLGVFGKKELLPSEKILELTTMCGHHCVSPQSVTHYVEQIKKNKINIDAAAQELAKPCVCGIVNPTRVRQILSELLA
;
A
#
# COMPACT_ATOMS: atom_id res chain seq x y z
N MET A 1 -0.55 -13.02 7.15
CA MET A 1 0.01 -12.62 5.83
C MET A 1 0.31 -11.14 5.84
N THR A 2 1.51 -10.74 5.42
CA THR A 2 1.83 -9.33 5.15
C THR A 2 1.26 -8.97 3.77
N HIS A 3 0.01 -8.50 3.76
CA HIS A 3 -0.78 -8.16 2.58
C HIS A 3 -0.24 -6.97 1.75
N SER A 4 0.89 -6.39 2.13
CA SER A 4 1.63 -5.38 1.36
C SER A 4 2.97 -5.89 0.81
N LEU A 5 3.37 -7.13 1.14
CA LEU A 5 4.74 -7.62 0.89
C LEU A 5 4.99 -8.06 -0.56
N HIS A 6 4.08 -8.82 -1.14
CA HIS A 6 4.25 -9.34 -2.50
C HIS A 6 3.55 -8.42 -3.49
N ARG A 7 4.33 -7.61 -4.20
CA ARG A 7 3.86 -6.74 -5.28
C ARG A 7 4.61 -7.08 -6.55
N LYS A 8 3.86 -7.40 -7.60
CA LYS A 8 4.44 -7.84 -8.86
C LYS A 8 4.65 -6.67 -9.81
N GLY A 9 5.74 -6.73 -10.58
CA GLY A 9 6.07 -5.81 -11.66
C GLY A 9 7.58 -5.69 -11.83
N THR A 10 8.00 -4.86 -12.79
CA THR A 10 9.42 -4.62 -13.01
C THR A 10 10.01 -3.73 -11.92
N LYS A 11 11.35 -3.64 -11.87
CA LYS A 11 12.03 -2.73 -10.96
C LYS A 11 11.61 -1.28 -11.23
N GLU A 12 11.44 -0.91 -12.49
CA GLU A 12 11.03 0.42 -12.92
C GLU A 12 9.60 0.73 -12.45
N ASP A 13 8.67 -0.22 -12.61
CA ASP A 13 7.29 -0.06 -12.13
C ASP A 13 7.21 0.05 -10.60
N LEU A 14 8.11 -0.61 -9.87
CA LEU A 14 8.13 -0.60 -8.40
C LEU A 14 8.76 0.68 -7.82
N LYS A 15 9.39 1.54 -8.63
CA LYS A 15 9.88 2.85 -8.18
C LYS A 15 8.76 3.88 -7.96
N SER A 16 7.56 3.60 -8.45
CA SER A 16 6.36 4.43 -8.28
C SER A 16 5.32 3.76 -7.38
N ASP A 17 5.75 2.89 -6.46
CA ASP A 17 4.82 2.12 -5.65
C ASP A 17 5.36 1.75 -4.27
N TYR A 18 4.95 2.53 -3.27
CA TYR A 18 5.35 2.36 -1.88
C TYR A 18 4.12 2.26 -1.00
N VAL A 19 4.22 1.52 0.10
CA VAL A 19 3.18 1.44 1.13
C VAL A 19 3.80 1.69 2.48
N ILE A 20 3.21 2.58 3.28
CA ILE A 20 3.51 2.67 4.71
C ILE A 20 2.39 1.99 5.48
N LEU A 21 2.76 1.08 6.37
CA LEU A 21 1.87 0.39 7.29
C LEU A 21 2.30 0.71 8.72
N ALA A 22 1.42 1.32 9.49
CA ALA A 22 1.57 1.50 10.92
C ALA A 22 0.67 0.50 11.65
N MET A 23 1.19 -0.23 12.63
CA MET A 23 0.43 -1.27 13.32
C MET A 23 0.72 -1.34 14.81
N ARG A 24 -0.36 -1.45 15.59
CA ARG A 24 -0.30 -1.72 17.03
C ARG A 24 0.18 -3.16 17.26
N ALA A 25 1.21 -3.34 18.07
CA ALA A 25 1.66 -4.66 18.50
C ALA A 25 0.69 -5.26 19.54
N ALA A 26 0.19 -6.46 19.26
CA ALA A 26 -0.63 -7.25 20.18
C ALA A 26 0.16 -7.65 21.43
N GLY A 27 -0.49 -7.66 22.59
CA GLY A 27 0.12 -7.89 23.89
C GLY A 27 0.94 -6.71 24.44
N ILE A 28 1.13 -5.64 23.65
CA ILE A 28 1.85 -4.42 24.06
C ILE A 28 0.93 -3.21 24.06
N HIS A 29 0.12 -3.05 23.01
CA HIS A 29 -0.73 -1.88 22.78
C HIS A 29 -2.22 -2.14 23.03
N ASP A 30 -2.55 -3.22 23.72
CA ASP A 30 -3.91 -3.68 23.97
C ASP A 30 -4.08 -4.42 25.31
N THR A 31 -3.14 -4.22 26.25
CA THR A 31 -3.15 -4.86 27.57
C THR A 31 -4.29 -4.40 28.48
N THR A 32 -4.68 -3.12 28.39
CA THR A 32 -5.85 -2.55 29.07
C THR A 32 -6.65 -1.66 28.10
N PRO A 33 -7.93 -1.36 28.39
CA PRO A 33 -8.72 -0.42 27.60
C PRO A 33 -8.06 0.95 27.42
N GLU A 34 -7.42 1.49 28.47
CA GLU A 34 -6.74 2.80 28.44
C GLU A 34 -5.50 2.76 27.55
N VAL A 35 -4.69 1.71 27.66
CA VAL A 35 -3.50 1.49 26.80
C VAL A 35 -3.94 1.35 25.34
N LYS A 36 -5.00 0.58 25.09
CA LYS A 36 -5.58 0.39 23.75
C LYS A 36 -6.04 1.70 23.15
N GLU A 37 -6.74 2.52 23.92
CA GLU A 37 -7.22 3.82 23.46
C GLU A 37 -6.07 4.79 23.17
N ARG A 38 -5.06 4.87 24.05
CA ARG A 38 -3.86 5.70 23.79
C ARG A 38 -3.13 5.28 22.53
N ALA A 39 -2.97 3.97 22.31
CA ALA A 39 -2.35 3.45 21.10
C ALA A 39 -3.20 3.72 19.84
N ARG A 40 -4.53 3.71 19.96
CA ARG A 40 -5.45 4.08 18.88
C ARG A 40 -5.28 5.54 18.49
N GLN A 41 -5.18 6.46 19.46
CA GLN A 41 -4.95 7.89 19.19
C GLN A 41 -3.62 8.13 18.49
N LYS A 42 -2.55 7.46 18.94
CA LYS A 42 -1.24 7.48 18.27
C LYS A 42 -1.33 6.96 16.83
N LEU A 43 -2.09 5.89 16.59
CA LEU A 43 -2.28 5.34 15.25
C LEU A 43 -3.03 6.33 14.34
N LEU A 44 -4.12 6.96 14.83
CA LEU A 44 -4.83 8.01 14.10
C LEU A 44 -3.93 9.20 13.75
N ARG A 45 -3.08 9.63 14.70
CA ARG A 45 -2.08 10.67 14.44
C ARG A 45 -1.14 10.30 13.30
N ILE A 46 -0.73 9.03 13.21
CA ILE A 46 0.08 8.54 12.08
C ILE A 46 -0.72 8.61 10.77
N GLY A 47 -2.01 8.24 10.79
CA GLY A 47 -2.90 8.39 9.64
C GLY A 47 -3.00 9.84 9.15
N GLU A 48 -3.13 10.81 10.06
CA GLU A 48 -3.09 12.25 9.74
C GLU A 48 -1.77 12.66 9.09
N ILE A 49 -0.62 12.24 9.67
CA ILE A 49 0.70 12.53 9.11
C ILE A 49 0.82 11.97 7.70
N MET A 50 0.38 10.73 7.46
CA MET A 50 0.37 10.14 6.13
C MET A 50 -0.50 10.98 5.18
N GLY A 51 -1.73 11.35 5.58
CA GLY A 51 -2.67 12.15 4.80
C GLY A 51 -2.14 13.54 4.41
N GLN A 52 -1.41 14.21 5.31
CA GLN A 52 -0.78 15.51 5.05
C GLN A 52 0.28 15.45 3.94
N HIS A 53 0.85 14.27 3.68
CA HIS A 53 1.87 14.03 2.66
C HIS A 53 1.30 13.48 1.34
N LYS A 54 -0.01 13.68 1.10
CA LYS A 54 -0.70 13.43 -0.18
C LYS A 54 -0.46 12.00 -0.71
N PRO A 55 -0.89 10.97 0.04
CA PRO A 55 -0.81 9.59 -0.44
C PRO A 55 -1.69 9.43 -1.69
N THR A 56 -1.33 8.48 -2.56
CA THR A 56 -2.18 8.14 -3.71
C THR A 56 -3.46 7.46 -3.29
N ASN A 57 -3.43 6.75 -2.16
CA ASN A 57 -4.59 6.16 -1.51
C ASN A 57 -4.29 5.91 -0.03
N ILE A 58 -5.33 5.95 0.82
CA ILE A 58 -5.21 5.74 2.27
C ILE A 58 -6.40 4.92 2.76
N MET A 59 -6.18 4.14 3.83
CA MET A 59 -7.25 3.37 4.47
C MET A 59 -8.47 4.25 4.74
N MET A 60 -9.68 3.73 4.49
CA MET A 60 -10.92 4.47 4.72
C MET A 60 -11.04 4.96 6.17
N ASP A 61 -11.40 6.22 6.38
CA ASP A 61 -11.47 6.88 7.70
C ASP A 61 -12.25 6.09 8.75
N ARG A 62 -13.40 5.51 8.36
CA ARG A 62 -14.20 4.69 9.26
C ARG A 62 -13.42 3.48 9.77
N LEU A 63 -12.63 2.83 8.91
CA LEU A 63 -11.83 1.67 9.28
C LEU A 63 -10.61 2.05 10.11
N GLN A 64 -10.00 3.22 9.87
CA GLN A 64 -8.88 3.71 10.68
C GLN A 64 -9.22 3.74 12.18
N ARG A 65 -10.49 3.99 12.53
CA ARG A 65 -10.96 4.05 13.93
C ARG A 65 -11.03 2.69 14.62
N PHE A 66 -11.20 1.60 13.88
CA PHE A 66 -11.42 0.25 14.44
C PHE A 66 -10.26 -0.70 14.16
N SER A 67 -9.50 -0.44 13.09
CA SER A 67 -8.40 -1.28 12.65
C SER A 67 -7.21 -1.20 13.61
N PRO A 68 -6.48 -2.31 13.86
CA PRO A 68 -5.20 -2.26 14.57
C PRO A 68 -4.06 -1.68 13.72
N ALA A 69 -4.30 -1.40 12.44
CA ALA A 69 -3.34 -0.85 11.51
C ALA A 69 -3.93 0.29 10.66
N ILE A 70 -3.09 1.22 10.24
CA ILE A 70 -3.41 2.21 9.22
C ILE A 70 -2.37 2.09 8.11
N THR A 71 -2.83 2.15 6.87
CA THR A 71 -2.01 1.98 5.69
C THR A 71 -2.28 3.09 4.68
N ALA A 72 -1.23 3.50 3.98
CA ALA A 72 -1.30 4.42 2.87
C ALA A 72 -0.34 4.00 1.76
N SER A 73 -0.72 4.25 0.50
CA SER A 73 0.13 4.06 -0.67
C SER A 73 0.63 5.39 -1.22
N PHE A 74 1.82 5.36 -1.83
CA PHE A 74 2.48 6.51 -2.42
C PHE A 74 3.12 6.10 -3.74
N ASP A 75 3.15 7.01 -4.71
CA ASP A 75 3.80 6.82 -6.01
C ASP A 75 5.21 7.43 -6.08
N ASN A 76 5.72 7.94 -4.96
CA ASN A 76 7.03 8.55 -4.90
C ASN A 76 7.69 8.33 -3.53
N ILE A 77 9.01 8.10 -3.53
CA ILE A 77 9.79 7.89 -2.30
C ILE A 77 9.95 9.18 -1.48
N LYS A 78 9.83 10.37 -2.09
CA LYS A 78 10.01 11.66 -1.40
C LYS A 78 8.96 11.88 -0.29
N PRO A 79 7.63 11.76 -0.54
CA PRO A 79 6.63 11.79 0.52
C PRO A 79 6.85 10.74 1.60
N VAL A 80 7.26 9.52 1.23
CA VAL A 80 7.56 8.45 2.20
C VAL A 80 8.68 8.89 3.15
N LYS A 81 9.75 9.48 2.61
CA LYS A 81 10.86 10.04 3.39
C LYS A 81 10.39 11.15 4.36
N GLN A 82 9.52 12.05 3.89
CA GLN A 82 8.98 13.13 4.72
C GLN A 82 8.11 12.58 5.87
N VAL A 83 7.24 11.61 5.60
CA VAL A 83 6.46 10.91 6.64
C VAL A 83 7.39 10.30 7.68
N LEU A 84 8.41 9.55 7.26
CA LEU A 84 9.37 8.93 8.18
C LEU A 84 10.14 9.95 9.02
N GLN A 85 10.46 11.12 8.46
CA GLN A 85 11.12 12.21 9.17
C GLN A 85 10.23 12.77 10.29
N VAL A 86 8.94 13.00 10.02
CA VAL A 86 7.99 13.46 11.04
C VAL A 86 7.78 12.39 12.12
N LEU A 87 7.62 11.12 11.72
CA LEU A 87 7.45 10.01 12.67
C LEU A 87 8.65 9.81 13.60
N LYS A 88 9.87 10.04 13.10
CA LYS A 88 11.10 10.05 13.90
C LYS A 88 11.07 11.15 14.98
N GLN A 89 10.49 12.31 14.69
CA GLN A 89 10.41 13.43 15.62
C GLN A 89 9.32 13.23 16.68
N GLU A 90 8.16 12.67 16.30
CA GLU A 90 7.02 12.52 17.22
C GLU A 90 7.12 11.30 18.15
N VAL A 91 7.99 10.33 17.86
CA VAL A 91 8.29 9.15 18.72
C VAL A 91 7.01 8.48 19.26
N LEU A 92 6.07 8.19 18.36
CA LEU A 92 4.74 7.68 18.74
C LEU A 92 4.79 6.25 19.31
N GLY A 93 5.88 5.51 19.11
CA GLY A 93 6.09 4.16 19.63
C GLY A 93 5.25 3.09 18.94
N ILE A 94 4.78 3.35 17.72
CA ILE A 94 4.05 2.39 16.88
C ILE A 94 5.01 1.83 15.82
N SER A 95 4.88 0.54 15.53
CA SER A 95 5.68 -0.12 14.50
C SER A 95 5.34 0.41 13.11
N ILE A 96 6.36 0.75 12.32
CA ILE A 96 6.25 1.25 10.94
C ILE A 96 6.93 0.26 10.00
N VAL A 97 6.17 -0.21 9.01
CA VAL A 97 6.66 -1.05 7.91
C VAL A 97 6.53 -0.26 6.63
N VAL A 98 7.61 -0.23 5.84
CA VAL A 98 7.60 0.36 4.49
C VAL A 98 7.76 -0.78 3.47
N SER A 99 6.81 -0.90 2.55
CA SER A 99 6.89 -1.82 1.40
C SER A 99 7.26 -1.04 0.15
N GLY A 100 8.06 -1.67 -0.72
CA GLY A 100 8.63 -1.09 -1.93
C GLY A 100 10.00 -1.69 -2.23
N LEU A 101 10.74 -1.11 -3.18
CA LEU A 101 12.11 -1.56 -3.46
C LEU A 101 13.03 -1.32 -2.26
N ILE A 102 13.60 -2.39 -1.73
CA ILE A 102 14.46 -2.35 -0.54
C ILE A 102 15.63 -1.37 -0.71
N SER A 103 16.24 -1.31 -1.90
CA SER A 103 17.34 -0.38 -2.17
C SER A 103 16.92 1.10 -2.06
N GLU A 104 15.71 1.45 -2.51
CA GLU A 104 15.17 2.82 -2.40
C GLU A 104 14.82 3.14 -0.94
N ILE A 105 14.20 2.20 -0.24
CA ILE A 105 13.84 2.34 1.17
C ILE A 105 15.10 2.49 2.03
N GLN A 106 16.11 1.66 1.81
CA GLN A 106 17.38 1.72 2.55
C GLN A 106 18.04 3.09 2.43
N LYS A 107 18.06 3.66 1.22
CA LYS A 107 18.55 5.02 0.98
C LYS A 107 17.69 6.05 1.70
N ALA A 108 16.37 5.96 1.58
CA ALA A 108 15.45 6.92 2.20
C ALA A 108 15.56 6.93 3.74
N VAL A 109 15.64 5.76 4.39
CA VAL A 109 15.79 5.68 5.85
C VAL A 109 17.16 6.21 6.30
N LYS A 110 18.23 5.90 5.55
CA LYS A 110 19.59 6.40 5.87
C LYS A 110 19.63 7.92 5.83
N ASP A 111 19.02 8.53 4.81
CA ASP A 111 18.98 9.98 4.65
C ASP A 111 18.26 10.70 5.80
N VAL A 112 17.28 10.06 6.46
CA VAL A 112 16.58 10.62 7.63
C VAL A 112 17.23 10.21 8.96
N GLY A 113 18.37 9.51 8.90
CA GLY A 113 19.08 8.98 10.06
C GLY A 113 18.29 7.92 10.82
N LEU A 114 17.60 7.04 10.09
CA LEU A 114 16.96 5.82 10.58
C LEU A 114 17.69 4.59 10.01
N GLN A 115 17.42 3.42 10.59
CA GLN A 115 17.95 2.14 10.12
C GLN A 115 16.82 1.12 9.99
N MET A 116 16.94 0.24 8.99
CA MET A 116 16.03 -0.91 8.87
C MET A 116 16.44 -1.96 9.89
N HIS A 117 15.52 -2.39 10.76
CA HIS A 117 15.80 -3.43 11.76
C HIS A 117 15.47 -4.84 11.25
N THR A 118 14.55 -4.97 10.29
CA THR A 118 14.09 -6.26 9.75
C THR A 118 13.67 -6.06 8.31
N VAL A 119 13.95 -7.06 7.46
CA VAL A 119 13.61 -7.07 6.04
C VAL A 119 12.82 -8.33 5.75
N HIS A 120 11.65 -8.17 5.12
CA HIS A 120 10.85 -9.29 4.63
C HIS A 120 11.04 -9.38 3.12
N LEU A 121 11.31 -10.59 2.64
CA LEU A 121 11.45 -10.89 1.21
C LEU A 121 10.31 -11.79 0.78
N SER A 122 9.63 -11.41 -0.30
CA SER A 122 8.74 -12.33 -0.97
C SER A 122 9.55 -13.24 -1.89
N LEU A 123 9.42 -14.55 -1.71
CA LEU A 123 10.05 -15.55 -2.58
C LEU A 123 9.29 -15.74 -3.91
N GLY A 124 8.16 -15.05 -4.08
CA GLY A 124 7.29 -15.17 -5.25
C GLY A 124 6.27 -16.29 -5.15
N VAL A 125 5.74 -16.67 -6.32
CA VAL A 125 4.72 -17.72 -6.46
C VAL A 125 5.39 -19.00 -6.97
N PHE A 126 4.94 -20.15 -6.48
CA PHE A 126 5.45 -21.49 -6.85
C PHE A 126 4.27 -22.41 -7.21
N GLY A 127 4.52 -23.47 -8.00
CA GLY A 127 3.50 -24.43 -8.43
C GLY A 127 3.01 -24.20 -9.87
N LYS A 128 1.74 -24.53 -10.14
CA LYS A 128 1.08 -24.46 -11.46
C LYS A 128 0.78 -23.02 -11.88
N LYS A 129 1.82 -22.26 -12.25
CA LYS A 129 1.72 -20.84 -12.63
C LYS A 129 0.87 -20.59 -13.87
N GLU A 130 0.72 -21.60 -14.73
CA GLU A 130 -0.13 -21.58 -15.91
C GLU A 130 -1.63 -21.42 -15.60
N LEU A 131 -2.05 -21.69 -14.36
CA LEU A 131 -3.42 -21.45 -13.90
C LEU A 131 -3.65 -20.02 -13.41
N LEU A 132 -2.60 -19.21 -13.29
CA LEU A 132 -2.72 -17.83 -12.81
C LEU A 132 -3.17 -16.91 -13.95
N PRO A 133 -3.79 -15.76 -13.61
CA PRO A 133 -3.99 -14.68 -14.56
C PRO A 133 -2.69 -14.23 -15.23
N SER A 134 -2.81 -13.53 -16.34
CA SER A 134 -1.66 -12.96 -17.03
C SER A 134 -0.79 -12.10 -16.09
N GLU A 135 0.51 -12.03 -16.37
CA GLU A 135 1.48 -11.28 -15.57
C GLU A 135 1.00 -9.85 -15.27
N LYS A 136 0.49 -9.15 -16.29
CA LYS A 136 0.01 -7.76 -16.18
C LYS A 136 -1.23 -7.63 -15.29
N ILE A 137 -2.16 -8.60 -15.34
CA ILE A 137 -3.29 -8.63 -14.40
C ILE A 137 -2.80 -8.90 -12.97
N LEU A 138 -1.80 -9.78 -12.80
CA LEU A 138 -1.21 -10.06 -11.49
C LEU A 138 -0.48 -8.85 -10.90
N GLU A 139 0.19 -8.02 -11.70
CA GLU A 139 0.75 -6.74 -11.23
C GLU A 139 -0.30 -5.86 -10.55
N LEU A 140 -1.55 -5.91 -11.03
CA LEU A 140 -2.65 -5.18 -10.44
C LEU A 140 -3.20 -5.90 -9.20
N THR A 141 -3.59 -7.16 -9.35
CA THR A 141 -4.29 -7.89 -8.27
C THR A 141 -3.41 -8.11 -7.05
N THR A 142 -2.09 -8.27 -7.23
CA THR A 142 -1.13 -8.42 -6.12
C THR A 142 -0.87 -7.13 -5.34
N MET A 143 -1.21 -5.95 -5.89
CA MET A 143 -1.15 -4.71 -5.09
C MET A 143 -2.05 -4.77 -3.87
N CYS A 144 -3.17 -5.51 -3.98
CA CYS A 144 -4.00 -5.89 -2.84
C CYS A 144 -3.57 -7.28 -2.35
N GLY A 145 -2.79 -7.39 -1.28
CA GLY A 145 -2.40 -8.71 -0.77
C GLY A 145 -3.54 -9.54 -0.14
N HIS A 146 -4.76 -9.01 -0.07
CA HIS A 146 -5.98 -9.76 0.25
C HIS A 146 -6.71 -10.27 -1.00
N HIS A 147 -6.24 -9.91 -2.20
CA HIS A 147 -6.88 -10.22 -3.47
C HIS A 147 -8.34 -9.74 -3.56
N CYS A 148 -8.66 -8.61 -2.93
CA CYS A 148 -10.00 -8.00 -3.03
C CYS A 148 -10.31 -7.42 -4.42
N VAL A 149 -9.30 -7.27 -5.27
CA VAL A 149 -9.47 -6.89 -6.68
C VAL A 149 -9.36 -8.15 -7.53
N SER A 150 -10.48 -8.54 -8.15
CA SER A 150 -10.53 -9.77 -8.96
C SER A 150 -9.91 -9.54 -10.36
N PRO A 151 -9.31 -10.57 -10.96
CA PRO A 151 -8.89 -10.53 -12.38
C PRO A 151 -10.02 -10.13 -13.33
N GLN A 152 -11.24 -10.60 -13.06
CA GLN A 152 -12.43 -10.32 -13.87
C GLN A 152 -12.83 -8.84 -13.80
N SER A 153 -12.66 -8.21 -12.63
CA SER A 153 -12.87 -6.77 -12.48
C SER A 153 -11.90 -5.98 -13.36
N VAL A 154 -10.63 -6.38 -13.43
CA VAL A 154 -9.63 -5.73 -14.30
C VAL A 154 -10.06 -5.84 -15.76
N THR A 155 -10.39 -7.05 -16.23
CA THR A 155 -10.86 -7.26 -17.61
C THR A 155 -12.11 -6.44 -17.92
N HIS A 156 -13.06 -6.41 -16.98
CA HIS A 156 -14.28 -5.61 -17.13
C HIS A 156 -13.96 -4.12 -17.36
N TYR A 157 -13.13 -3.51 -16.52
CA TYR A 157 -12.82 -2.08 -16.68
C TYR A 157 -12.01 -1.78 -17.94
N VAL A 158 -11.11 -2.68 -18.37
CA VAL A 158 -10.42 -2.55 -19.67
C VAL A 158 -11.44 -2.50 -20.82
N GLU A 159 -12.43 -3.39 -20.84
CA GLU A 159 -13.48 -3.37 -21.86
C GLU A 159 -14.34 -2.10 -21.80
N GLN A 160 -14.68 -1.62 -20.60
CA GLN A 160 -15.49 -0.41 -20.43
C GLN A 160 -14.75 0.83 -20.92
N ILE A 161 -13.41 0.89 -20.75
CA ILE A 161 -12.58 1.94 -21.32
C ILE A 161 -12.57 1.85 -22.86
N LYS A 162 -12.37 0.65 -23.43
CA LYS A 162 -12.43 0.45 -24.90
C LYS A 162 -13.77 0.87 -25.51
N LYS A 163 -14.86 0.70 -24.77
CA LYS A 163 -16.23 1.11 -25.15
C LYS A 163 -16.51 2.60 -24.89
N ASN A 164 -15.51 3.39 -24.46
CA ASN A 164 -15.64 4.80 -24.05
C ASN A 164 -16.72 5.05 -22.98
N LYS A 165 -17.03 4.05 -22.15
CA LYS A 165 -18.05 4.17 -21.07
C LYS A 165 -17.49 4.77 -19.79
N ILE A 166 -16.17 4.71 -19.61
CA ILE A 166 -15.44 5.23 -18.46
C ILE A 166 -14.04 5.63 -18.92
N ASN A 167 -13.50 6.73 -18.40
CA ASN A 167 -12.11 7.09 -18.67
C ASN A 167 -11.15 6.28 -17.77
N ILE A 168 -9.87 6.26 -18.13
CA ILE A 168 -8.87 5.44 -17.46
C ILE A 168 -8.64 5.85 -15.99
N ASP A 169 -8.69 7.14 -15.67
CA ASP A 169 -8.50 7.64 -14.32
C ASP A 169 -9.64 7.20 -13.40
N ALA A 170 -10.88 7.32 -13.88
CA ALA A 170 -12.07 6.86 -13.16
C ALA A 170 -12.05 5.34 -12.96
N ALA A 171 -11.69 4.57 -14.00
CA ALA A 171 -11.56 3.12 -13.89
C ALA A 171 -10.48 2.70 -12.87
N ALA A 172 -9.35 3.41 -12.83
CA ALA A 172 -8.30 3.15 -11.86
C ALA A 172 -8.77 3.38 -10.41
N GLN A 173 -9.55 4.43 -10.18
CA GLN A 173 -10.17 4.68 -8.88
C GLN A 173 -11.19 3.61 -8.52
N GLU A 174 -12.08 3.23 -9.45
CA GLU A 174 -13.06 2.16 -9.21
C GLU A 174 -12.39 0.83 -8.85
N LEU A 175 -11.32 0.45 -9.55
CA LEU A 175 -10.56 -0.78 -9.28
C LEU A 175 -9.84 -0.76 -7.92
N ALA A 176 -9.54 0.42 -7.38
CA ALA A 176 -8.89 0.54 -6.07
C ALA A 176 -9.89 0.41 -4.91
N LYS A 177 -11.17 0.76 -5.11
CA LYS A 177 -12.20 0.80 -4.05
C LYS A 177 -12.39 -0.50 -3.25
N PRO A 178 -12.36 -1.71 -3.85
CA PRO A 178 -12.49 -2.96 -3.09
C PRO A 178 -11.41 -3.13 -2.02
N CYS A 179 -10.24 -2.50 -2.19
CA CYS A 179 -9.19 -2.49 -1.19
C CYS A 179 -9.43 -1.39 -0.15
N VAL A 180 -10.25 -1.69 0.84
CA VAL A 180 -10.57 -0.75 1.93
C VAL A 180 -9.38 -0.38 2.83
N CYS A 181 -8.29 -1.16 2.76
CA CYS A 181 -7.01 -0.85 3.40
C CYS A 181 -6.28 0.32 2.71
N GLY A 182 -6.67 0.73 1.49
CA GLY A 182 -6.05 1.85 0.80
C GLY A 182 -4.61 1.61 0.32
N ILE A 183 -4.17 0.36 0.25
CA ILE A 183 -2.83 0.02 -0.24
C ILE A 183 -2.77 -0.04 -1.76
N VAL A 184 -3.87 -0.31 -2.46
CA VAL A 184 -3.88 -0.29 -3.93
C VAL A 184 -3.60 1.14 -4.40
N ASN A 185 -2.53 1.30 -5.17
CA ASN A 185 -2.04 2.57 -5.69
C ASN A 185 -2.73 2.87 -7.04
N PRO A 186 -3.68 3.84 -7.10
CA PRO A 186 -4.43 4.13 -8.31
C PRO A 186 -3.55 4.68 -9.44
N THR A 187 -2.44 5.37 -9.14
CA THR A 187 -1.48 5.83 -10.16
C THR A 187 -0.90 4.64 -10.93
N ARG A 188 -0.53 3.58 -10.20
CA ARG A 188 -0.02 2.34 -10.80
C ARG A 188 -1.09 1.55 -11.52
N VAL A 189 -2.31 1.49 -10.96
CA VAL A 189 -3.46 0.88 -11.67
C VAL A 189 -3.65 1.54 -13.04
N ARG A 190 -3.61 2.87 -13.10
CA ARG A 190 -3.74 3.62 -14.34
C ARG A 190 -2.67 3.25 -15.36
N GLN A 191 -1.40 3.14 -14.94
CA GLN A 191 -0.30 2.73 -15.81
C GLN A 191 -0.56 1.32 -16.39
N ILE A 192 -0.91 0.36 -15.53
CA ILE A 192 -1.20 -1.02 -15.94
C ILE A 192 -2.38 -1.07 -16.93
N LEU A 193 -3.43 -0.29 -16.69
CA LEU A 193 -4.56 -0.20 -17.61
C LEU A 193 -4.15 0.35 -18.98
N SER A 194 -3.29 1.38 -19.02
CA SER A 194 -2.78 1.93 -20.29
C SER A 194 -2.03 0.88 -21.09
N GLU A 195 -1.20 0.08 -20.42
CA GLU A 195 -0.43 -1.01 -21.04
C GLU A 195 -1.32 -2.16 -21.52
N LEU A 196 -2.44 -2.44 -20.85
CA LEU A 196 -3.43 -3.43 -21.29
C LEU A 196 -4.30 -2.94 -22.47
N LEU A 197 -4.30 -1.64 -22.74
CA LEU A 197 -5.05 -1.00 -23.83
C LEU A 197 -4.21 -0.79 -25.10
N ALA A 198 -2.88 -0.73 -24.95
CA ALA A 198 -1.91 -0.66 -26.04
C ALA A 198 -1.90 -1.96 -26.86
#